data_AF-A0A1Z8PV39-F1
#
_entry.id   AF-A0A1Z8PV39-F1
#
_cell.length_a   1.000
_cell.length_b   1.000
_cell.length_c   1.000
_cell.angle_alpha   90.00
_cell.angle_beta   90.00
_cell.angle_gamma   90.00
#
_symmetry.space_group_name_H-M   'P 1'
#
loop_
_entity.id
_entity.type
_entity.pdbx_description
1 polymer ?
#
loop_
_entity_poly.entity_id
_entity_poly.type
_entity_poly.pdbx_seq_one_letter_code
_entity_poly.pdbx_strand_id
1 'polypeptide(L)'
;MGSILVSIVAIVISLITFFWGFSKNKKLSAETEWHRTLASDFLEQANNFSKMASQIVVGISLWSSMQEEGKSDDAERQNEEIRSYINKISLYEWELKKYSQFAPCNADRFQESAQELFKLLRNLIAYCKDPKVDQPFNLEEIREAQFSFIKVSRALHKELLGI
;
A
#
# COMPACT_ATOMS: atom_id res chain seq x y z
N MET A 1 41.93 -51.71 8.22
CA MET A 1 42.12 -50.24 8.26
C MET A 1 41.24 -49.47 7.27
N GLY A 2 40.86 -50.02 6.10
CA GLY A 2 40.02 -49.29 5.13
C GLY A 2 38.58 -48.96 5.56
N SER A 3 37.90 -49.81 6.36
CA SER A 3 36.48 -49.56 6.70
C SER A 3 36.27 -48.43 7.71
N ILE A 4 37.21 -48.22 8.64
CA ILE A 4 37.12 -47.14 9.63
C ILE A 4 37.22 -45.77 8.94
N LEU A 5 38.11 -45.66 7.95
CA LEU A 5 38.33 -44.42 7.20
C LEU A 5 37.11 -44.07 6.34
N VAL A 6 36.46 -45.07 5.72
CA VAL A 6 35.20 -44.90 4.98
C VAL A 6 34.07 -44.45 5.91
N SER A 7 33.95 -45.04 7.11
CA SER A 7 32.95 -44.65 8.09
C SER A 7 33.14 -43.22 8.59
N ILE A 8 34.39 -42.79 8.84
CA ILE A 8 34.69 -41.41 9.25
C ILE A 8 34.34 -40.43 8.13
N VAL A 9 34.70 -40.74 6.88
CA VAL A 9 34.38 -39.88 5.73
C VAL A 9 32.87 -39.77 5.53
N ALA A 10 32.12 -40.86 5.68
CA ALA A 10 30.66 -40.85 5.56
C ALA A 10 29.99 -39.97 6.64
N ILE A 11 30.50 -40.01 7.88
CA ILE A 11 30.02 -39.16 8.98
C ILE A 11 30.30 -37.68 8.69
N VAL A 12 31.51 -37.35 8.23
CA VAL A 12 31.90 -35.97 7.91
C VAL A 12 31.06 -35.41 6.76
N ILE A 13 30.86 -36.19 5.69
CA ILE A 13 30.01 -35.79 4.56
C ILE A 13 28.56 -35.57 5.02
N SER A 14 28.02 -36.47 5.85
CA SER A 14 26.65 -36.35 6.37
C SER A 14 26.45 -35.12 7.25
N LEU A 15 27.44 -34.79 8.09
CA LEU A 15 27.43 -33.56 8.89
C LEU A 15 27.46 -32.32 7.98
N ILE A 16 28.34 -32.30 6.98
CA ILE A 16 28.46 -31.17 6.05
C ILE A 16 27.15 -30.96 5.26
N THR A 17 26.55 -32.01 4.70
CA THR A 17 25.27 -31.90 3.99
C THR A 17 24.14 -31.49 4.91
N PHE A 18 24.10 -31.98 6.16
CA PHE A 18 23.12 -31.55 7.15
C PHE A 18 23.26 -30.06 7.49
N PHE A 19 24.47 -29.58 7.79
CA PHE A 19 24.71 -28.16 8.10
C PHE A 19 24.45 -27.24 6.90
N TRP A 20 24.81 -27.67 5.69
CA TRP A 20 24.52 -26.93 4.47
C TRP A 20 23.01 -26.87 4.18
N GLY A 21 22.31 -28.00 4.30
CA GLY A 21 20.86 -28.07 4.14
C GLY A 21 20.12 -27.22 5.19
N PHE A 22 20.54 -27.29 6.44
CA PHE A 22 19.98 -26.50 7.53
C PHE A 22 20.20 -25.00 7.32
N SER A 23 21.39 -24.57 6.89
CA SER A 23 21.69 -23.18 6.57
C SER A 23 20.85 -22.66 5.40
N LYS A 24 20.70 -23.45 4.32
CA LYS A 24 19.84 -23.09 3.18
C LYS A 24 18.37 -22.98 3.59
N ASN A 25 17.85 -23.95 4.35
CA ASN A 25 16.47 -23.93 4.81
C ASN A 25 16.19 -22.73 5.73
N LYS A 26 17.13 -22.38 6.61
CA LYS A 26 17.01 -21.20 7.50
C LYS A 26 17.05 -19.87 6.72
N LYS A 27 17.84 -19.79 5.64
CA LYS A 27 17.84 -18.62 4.73
C LYS A 27 16.51 -18.52 3.97
N LEU A 28 16.04 -19.63 3.42
CA LEU A 28 14.75 -19.70 2.74
C LEU A 28 13.59 -19.31 3.67
N SER A 29 13.63 -19.75 4.94
CA SER A 29 12.62 -19.39 5.93
C SER A 29 12.63 -17.90 6.27
N ALA A 30 13.83 -17.30 6.43
CA ALA A 30 13.97 -15.88 6.72
C ALA A 30 13.54 -14.99 5.54
N GLU A 31 13.87 -15.38 4.31
CA GLU A 31 13.44 -14.68 3.09
C GLU A 31 11.91 -14.75 2.90
N THR A 32 11.34 -15.93 3.16
CA THR A 32 9.88 -16.11 3.14
C THR A 32 9.18 -15.27 4.21
N GLU A 33 9.77 -15.18 5.41
CA GLU A 33 9.26 -14.35 6.50
C GLU A 33 9.32 -12.86 6.13
N TRP A 34 10.43 -12.42 5.53
CA TRP A 34 10.60 -11.05 5.06
C TRP A 34 9.56 -10.65 4.00
N HIS A 35 9.31 -11.51 3.01
CA HIS A 35 8.26 -11.29 2.00
C HIS A 35 6.86 -11.22 2.63
N ARG A 36 6.57 -12.06 3.63
CA ARG A 36 5.30 -11.99 4.37
C ARG A 36 5.14 -10.68 5.13
N THR A 37 6.20 -10.20 5.79
CA THR A 37 6.19 -8.90 6.49
C THR A 37 5.95 -7.77 5.49
N LEU A 38 6.70 -7.73 4.39
CA LEU A 38 6.51 -6.72 3.34
C LEU A 38 5.10 -6.72 2.77
N ALA A 39 4.55 -7.90 2.47
CA ALA A 39 3.19 -8.04 1.97
C ALA A 39 2.15 -7.55 3.00
N SER A 40 2.31 -7.94 4.27
CA SER A 40 1.42 -7.51 5.35
C SER A 40 1.43 -6.00 5.52
N ASP A 41 2.62 -5.40 5.61
CA ASP A 41 2.77 -3.95 5.76
C ASP A 41 2.17 -3.21 4.57
N PHE A 42 2.45 -3.68 3.34
CA PHE A 42 1.87 -3.13 2.13
C PHE A 42 0.33 -3.15 2.16
N LEU A 43 -0.26 -4.29 2.55
CA LEU A 43 -1.71 -4.45 2.61
C LEU A 43 -2.33 -3.49 3.63
N GLU A 44 -1.69 -3.33 4.78
CA GLU A 44 -2.12 -2.36 5.79
C GLU A 44 -2.07 -0.93 5.23
N GLN A 45 -0.95 -0.53 4.62
CA GLN A 45 -0.82 0.81 4.03
C GLN A 45 -1.85 1.05 2.91
N ALA A 46 -2.06 0.08 2.03
CA ALA A 46 -3.02 0.20 0.93
C ALA A 46 -4.47 0.30 1.43
N ASN A 47 -4.83 -0.48 2.45
CA ASN A 47 -6.15 -0.40 3.07
C ASN A 47 -6.36 0.93 3.80
N ASN A 48 -5.36 1.39 4.54
CA ASN A 48 -5.43 2.67 5.25
C ASN A 48 -5.55 3.85 4.27
N PHE A 49 -4.78 3.84 3.19
CA PHE A 49 -4.90 4.83 2.12
C PHE A 49 -6.29 4.81 1.47
N SER A 50 -6.80 3.63 1.13
CA SER A 50 -8.16 3.47 0.57
C SER A 50 -9.23 4.00 1.52
N LYS A 51 -9.17 3.65 2.81
CA LYS A 51 -10.09 4.16 3.82
C LYS A 51 -10.03 5.69 3.91
N MET A 52 -8.82 6.26 3.91
CA MET A 52 -8.62 7.70 3.94
C MET A 52 -9.21 8.39 2.71
N ALA A 53 -9.05 7.82 1.51
CA ALA A 53 -9.69 8.35 0.30
C ALA A 53 -11.22 8.43 0.46
N SER A 54 -11.85 7.38 1.01
CA SER A 54 -13.29 7.41 1.32
C SER A 54 -13.64 8.46 2.38
N GLN A 55 -12.83 8.64 3.42
CA GLN A 55 -13.05 9.67 4.43
C GLN A 55 -13.00 11.08 3.85
N ILE A 56 -12.09 11.34 2.90
CA ILE A 56 -12.01 12.63 2.20
C ILE A 56 -13.28 12.86 1.37
N VAL A 57 -13.69 11.87 0.56
CA VAL A 57 -14.88 11.97 -0.31
C VAL A 57 -16.15 12.20 0.51
N VAL A 58 -16.38 11.39 1.53
CA VAL A 58 -17.55 11.52 2.41
C VAL A 58 -17.50 12.83 3.20
N GLY A 59 -16.33 13.19 3.72
CA GLY A 59 -16.14 14.43 4.46
C GLY A 59 -16.52 15.66 3.64
N ILE A 60 -16.16 15.70 2.36
CA ILE A 60 -16.49 16.83 1.48
C ILE A 60 -17.98 16.90 1.19
N SER A 61 -18.63 15.76 0.96
CA SER A 61 -20.08 15.71 0.81
C SER A 61 -20.79 16.25 2.06
N LEU A 62 -20.34 15.83 3.24
CA LEU A 62 -20.86 16.34 4.53
C LEU A 62 -20.60 17.83 4.72
N TRP A 63 -19.38 18.29 4.42
CA TRP A 63 -19.00 19.70 4.49
C TRP A 63 -19.91 20.58 3.60
N SER A 64 -20.17 20.14 2.36
CA SER A 64 -21.08 20.84 1.44
C SER A 64 -22.49 20.94 2.01
N SER A 65 -23.04 19.82 2.52
CA SER A 65 -24.37 19.79 3.15
C SER A 65 -24.45 20.73 4.36
N MET A 66 -23.40 20.76 5.20
CA MET A 66 -23.37 21.62 6.38
C MET A 66 -23.30 23.11 6.02
N GLN A 67 -22.60 23.47 4.94
CA GLN A 67 -22.58 24.83 4.40
C GLN A 67 -23.96 25.25 3.91
N GLU A 68 -24.66 24.39 3.18
CA GLU A 68 -26.02 24.63 2.70
C GLU A 68 -27.03 24.78 3.85
N GLU A 69 -26.86 24.02 4.94
CA GLU A 69 -27.67 24.09 6.15
C GLU A 69 -27.32 25.28 7.08
N GLY A 70 -26.28 26.06 6.78
CA GLY A 70 -25.84 27.19 7.60
C GLY A 70 -25.12 26.81 8.90
N LYS A 71 -24.64 25.57 9.03
CA LYS A 71 -23.91 25.05 10.21
C LYS A 71 -22.42 25.38 10.15
N SER A 72 -22.08 26.67 10.21
CA SER A 72 -20.72 27.16 9.96
C SER A 72 -19.63 26.51 10.84
N ASP A 73 -19.87 26.34 12.14
CA ASP A 73 -18.86 25.80 13.07
C ASP A 73 -18.57 24.31 12.83
N ASP A 74 -19.62 23.53 12.52
CA ASP A 74 -19.47 22.10 12.20
C ASP A 74 -18.82 21.91 10.83
N ALA A 75 -19.17 22.77 9.86
CA ALA A 75 -18.54 22.77 8.56
C ALA A 75 -17.03 23.08 8.66
N GLU A 76 -16.63 24.05 9.49
CA GLU A 76 -15.20 24.36 9.66
C GLU A 76 -14.45 23.21 10.34
N ARG A 77 -15.03 22.57 11.37
CA ARG A 77 -14.43 21.38 11.99
C ARG A 77 -14.26 20.24 10.97
N GLN A 78 -15.27 19.99 10.15
CA GLN A 78 -15.21 18.98 9.11
C GLN A 78 -14.14 19.30 8.05
N ASN A 79 -13.99 20.57 7.69
CA ASN A 79 -12.95 21.06 6.78
C ASN A 79 -11.54 20.85 7.36
N GLU A 80 -11.34 21.09 8.65
CA GLU A 80 -10.07 20.80 9.33
C GLU A 80 -9.73 19.30 9.30
N GLU A 81 -10.70 18.42 9.55
CA GLU A 81 -10.50 16.97 9.44
C GLU A 81 -10.11 16.55 8.02
N ILE A 82 -10.82 17.08 7.01
CA ILE A 82 -10.51 16.83 5.60
C ILE A 82 -9.08 17.27 5.29
N ARG A 83 -8.68 18.48 5.71
CA ARG A 83 -7.30 19.01 5.55
C ARG A 83 -6.25 18.12 6.23
N SER A 84 -6.56 17.55 7.38
CA SER A 84 -5.69 16.60 8.07
C SER A 84 -5.45 15.33 7.26
N TYR A 85 -6.50 14.74 6.68
CA TYR A 85 -6.37 13.57 5.80
C TYR A 85 -5.60 13.89 4.52
N ILE A 86 -5.84 15.06 3.95
CA ILE A 86 -5.15 15.57 2.76
C ILE A 86 -3.64 15.65 2.97
N ASN A 87 -3.19 16.14 4.12
CA ASN A 87 -1.76 16.24 4.43
C ASN A 87 -1.07 14.87 4.53
N LYS A 88 -1.83 13.81 4.82
CA LYS A 88 -1.32 12.44 4.88
C LYS A 88 -1.20 11.77 3.52
N ILE A 89 -1.76 12.35 2.45
CA ILE A 89 -1.68 11.77 1.10
C ILE A 89 -0.22 11.60 0.63
N SER A 90 0.62 12.63 0.80
CA SER A 90 2.02 12.57 0.39
C SER A 90 2.81 11.50 1.15
N LEU A 91 2.43 11.21 2.40
CA LEU A 91 3.00 10.10 3.16
C LEU A 91 2.64 8.76 2.51
N TYR A 92 1.37 8.54 2.18
CA TYR A 92 0.96 7.29 1.51
C TYR A 92 1.57 7.14 0.12
N GLU A 93 1.74 8.23 -0.64
CA GLU A 93 2.44 8.19 -1.92
C GLU A 93 3.87 7.70 -1.79
N TRP A 94 4.59 8.17 -0.77
CA TRP A 94 5.93 7.70 -0.45
C TRP A 94 5.93 6.24 0.01
N GLU A 95 5.10 5.92 1.01
CA GLU A 95 5.04 4.60 1.62
C GLU A 95 4.64 3.51 0.63
N LEU A 96 3.64 3.76 -0.22
CA LEU A 96 3.16 2.78 -1.19
C LEU A 96 4.13 2.55 -2.34
N LYS A 97 4.82 3.60 -2.81
CA LYS A 97 5.76 3.49 -3.93
C LYS A 97 6.93 2.55 -3.64
N LYS A 98 7.42 2.49 -2.39
CA LYS A 98 8.55 1.63 -2.03
C LYS A 98 8.29 0.14 -2.30
N TYR A 99 7.05 -0.32 -2.11
CA TYR A 99 6.70 -1.73 -2.28
C TYR A 99 6.73 -2.19 -3.74
N SER A 100 6.49 -1.28 -4.69
CA SER A 100 6.56 -1.60 -6.12
C SER A 100 7.96 -2.06 -6.59
N GLN A 101 9.02 -1.72 -5.84
CA GLN A 101 10.38 -2.20 -6.13
C GLN A 101 10.53 -3.72 -5.91
N PHE A 102 9.65 -4.33 -5.12
CA PHE A 102 9.68 -5.75 -4.78
C PHE A 102 8.63 -6.57 -5.54
N ALA A 103 7.86 -5.94 -6.44
CA ALA A 103 6.78 -6.57 -7.19
C ALA A 103 6.78 -6.08 -8.67
N PRO A 104 7.83 -6.40 -9.45
CA PRO A 104 8.04 -5.84 -10.79
C PRO A 104 6.93 -6.16 -11.80
N CYS A 105 6.23 -7.30 -11.68
CA CYS A 105 5.21 -7.70 -12.64
C CYS A 105 3.97 -6.79 -12.57
N ASN A 106 3.63 -6.30 -11.37
CA ASN A 106 2.49 -5.43 -11.14
C ASN A 106 2.87 -3.98 -10.78
N ALA A 107 4.16 -3.66 -10.71
CA ALA A 107 4.68 -2.36 -10.31
C ALA A 107 4.08 -1.20 -11.12
N ASP A 108 4.18 -1.26 -12.46
CA ASP A 108 3.74 -0.17 -13.33
C ASP A 108 2.24 0.07 -13.21
N ARG A 109 1.43 -1.00 -13.31
CA ARG A 109 -0.04 -0.93 -13.16
C ARG A 109 -0.46 -0.37 -11.81
N PHE A 110 0.25 -0.77 -10.75
CA PHE A 110 0.02 -0.23 -9.42
C PHE A 110 0.35 1.26 -9.35
N GLN A 111 1.53 1.66 -9.85
CA GLN A 111 1.96 3.06 -9.84
C GLN A 111 1.01 3.95 -10.63
N GLU A 112 0.60 3.53 -11.83
CA GLU A 112 -0.38 4.26 -12.65
C GLU A 112 -1.70 4.46 -11.90
N SER A 113 -2.26 3.39 -11.34
CA SER A 113 -3.54 3.49 -10.64
C SER A 113 -3.45 4.29 -9.34
N ALA A 114 -2.33 4.20 -8.62
CA ALA A 114 -2.09 4.98 -7.42
C ALA A 114 -1.92 6.47 -7.75
N GLN A 115 -1.13 6.80 -8.78
CA GLN A 115 -0.92 8.17 -9.25
C GLN A 115 -2.22 8.82 -9.70
N GLU A 116 -3.08 8.09 -10.40
CA GLU A 116 -4.38 8.62 -10.82
C GLU A 116 -5.26 8.96 -9.61
N LEU A 117 -5.35 8.05 -8.62
CA LEU A 117 -6.09 8.32 -7.39
C LEU A 117 -5.50 9.50 -6.61
N PHE A 118 -4.17 9.59 -6.49
CA PHE A 118 -3.50 10.73 -5.86
C PHE A 118 -3.79 12.05 -6.57
N LYS A 119 -3.76 12.06 -7.90
CA LYS A 119 -4.06 13.23 -8.72
C LYS A 119 -5.51 13.69 -8.52
N LEU A 120 -6.48 12.77 -8.59
CA LEU A 120 -7.88 13.12 -8.39
C LEU A 120 -8.15 13.66 -6.98
N LEU A 121 -7.53 13.06 -5.95
CA LEU A 121 -7.60 13.57 -4.58
C LEU A 121 -6.93 14.96 -4.47
N ARG A 122 -5.82 15.22 -5.16
CA ARG A 122 -5.18 16.55 -5.20
C ARG A 122 -6.03 17.61 -5.89
N ASN A 123 -6.77 17.25 -6.94
CA ASN A 123 -7.70 18.17 -7.59
C ASN A 123 -8.86 18.51 -6.65
N LEU A 124 -9.39 17.50 -5.96
CA LEU A 124 -10.41 17.66 -4.92
C LEU A 124 -9.92 18.57 -3.78
N ILE A 125 -8.64 18.42 -3.38
CA ILE A 125 -7.99 19.31 -2.40
C ILE A 125 -7.95 20.76 -2.88
N ALA A 126 -7.56 20.97 -4.14
CA ALA A 126 -7.45 22.30 -4.71
C ALA A 126 -8.82 23.01 -4.70
N TYR A 127 -9.88 22.28 -5.07
CA TYR A 127 -11.26 22.76 -4.99
C TYR A 127 -11.67 23.16 -3.56
N CYS A 128 -11.37 22.34 -2.55
CA CYS A 128 -11.71 22.67 -1.16
C CYS A 128 -10.94 23.88 -0.60
N LYS A 129 -9.75 24.19 -1.13
CA LYS A 129 -8.95 25.35 -0.69
C LYS A 129 -9.43 26.65 -1.33
N ASP A 130 -9.83 26.60 -2.59
CA ASP A 130 -10.37 27.73 -3.32
C ASP A 130 -11.46 27.26 -4.29
N PRO A 131 -12.75 27.39 -3.90
CA PRO A 131 -13.89 26.99 -4.74
C PRO A 131 -14.01 27.79 -6.04
N LYS A 132 -13.22 28.86 -6.22
CA LYS A 132 -13.16 29.64 -7.47
C LYS A 132 -12.24 29.00 -8.51
N VAL A 133 -11.52 27.94 -8.15
CA VAL A 133 -10.76 27.14 -9.11
C VAL A 133 -11.76 26.36 -9.94
N ASP A 134 -11.84 26.71 -11.23
CA ASP A 134 -12.70 26.16 -12.27
C ASP A 134 -12.30 24.72 -12.68
N GLN A 135 -11.82 23.92 -11.73
CA GLN A 135 -11.54 22.51 -11.93
C GLN A 135 -12.76 21.72 -11.46
N PRO A 136 -13.62 21.24 -12.39
CA PRO A 136 -14.65 20.30 -12.01
C PRO A 136 -13.99 19.05 -11.42
N PHE A 137 -14.42 18.65 -10.23
CA PHE A 137 -14.07 17.37 -9.64
C PHE A 137 -15.28 16.44 -9.75
N ASN A 138 -15.02 15.18 -10.05
CA ASN A 138 -16.06 14.16 -10.18
C ASN A 138 -15.85 13.10 -9.11
N LEU A 139 -16.77 13.03 -8.14
CA LEU A 139 -16.71 12.05 -7.05
C LEU A 139 -16.80 10.61 -7.58
N GLU A 140 -17.47 10.41 -8.72
CA GLU A 140 -17.59 9.10 -9.35
C GLU A 140 -16.25 8.65 -9.95
N GLU A 141 -15.50 9.54 -10.58
CA GLU A 141 -14.15 9.24 -11.08
C GLU A 141 -13.19 8.86 -9.95
N ILE A 142 -13.28 9.54 -8.80
CA ILE A 142 -12.50 9.19 -7.60
C ILE A 142 -12.88 7.80 -7.11
N ARG A 143 -14.17 7.48 -7.09
CA ARG A 143 -14.68 6.17 -6.67
C ARG A 143 -14.17 5.06 -7.60
N GLU A 144 -14.24 5.27 -8.91
CA GLU A 144 -13.73 4.32 -9.91
C GLU A 144 -12.21 4.12 -9.79
N ALA A 145 -11.45 5.21 -9.64
CA ALA A 145 -10.02 5.16 -9.39
C ALA A 145 -9.68 4.41 -8.10
N GLN A 146 -10.47 4.58 -7.04
CA GLN A 146 -10.33 3.81 -5.79
C GLN A 146 -10.56 2.31 -6.00
N PHE A 147 -11.58 1.91 -6.76
CA PHE A 147 -11.81 0.49 -7.08
C PHE A 147 -10.66 -0.10 -7.92
N SER A 148 -10.18 0.65 -8.91
CA SER A 148 -9.02 0.25 -9.71
C SER A 148 -7.78 0.06 -8.82
N PHE A 149 -7.51 1.03 -7.94
CA PHE A 149 -6.41 1.00 -6.97
C PHE A 149 -6.47 -0.25 -6.09
N ILE A 150 -7.65 -0.58 -5.54
CA ILE A 150 -7.82 -1.78 -4.71
C ILE A 150 -7.53 -3.05 -5.51
N LYS A 151 -8.00 -3.12 -6.76
CA LYS A 151 -7.80 -4.29 -7.63
C LYS A 151 -6.31 -4.52 -7.92
N VAL A 152 -5.58 -3.48 -8.28
CA VAL A 152 -4.14 -3.59 -8.57
C VAL A 152 -3.33 -3.80 -7.29
N SER A 153 -3.74 -3.21 -6.16
CA SER A 153 -3.11 -3.44 -4.85
C SER A 153 -3.21 -4.92 -4.46
N ARG A 154 -4.35 -5.56 -4.70
CA ARG A 154 -4.49 -7.01 -4.46
C ARG A 154 -3.56 -7.85 -5.32
N ALA A 155 -3.32 -7.44 -6.57
CA ALA A 155 -2.38 -8.14 -7.46
C ALA A 155 -0.93 -7.96 -6.97
N LEU A 156 -0.56 -6.72 -6.60
CA LEU A 156 0.77 -6.43 -6.05
C LEU A 156 1.01 -7.20 -4.73
N HIS A 157 0.01 -7.25 -3.85
CA HIS A 157 0.09 -8.02 -2.60
C HIS A 157 0.33 -9.52 -2.85
N LYS A 158 -0.34 -10.11 -3.85
CA LYS A 158 -0.12 -11.51 -4.24
C LYS A 158 1.30 -11.75 -4.73
N GLU A 159 1.81 -10.84 -5.55
CA GLU A 159 3.19 -10.91 -6.03
C GLU A 159 4.20 -10.81 -4.88
N LEU A 160 3.99 -9.91 -3.91
CA LEU A 160 4.82 -9.81 -2.71
C LEU A 160 4.80 -11.10 -1.87
N LEU A 161 3.68 -11.81 -1.86
CA LEU A 161 3.56 -13.13 -1.21
C LEU A 161 4.16 -14.27 -2.04
N GLY A 162 4.55 -14.03 -3.28
CA GLY A 162 5.03 -15.05 -4.22
C GLY A 162 3.95 -16.01 -4.71
N ILE A 163 2.69 -15.54 -4.81
CA ILE A 163 1.50 -16.33 -5.23
C ILE A 163 0.80 -15.77 -6.47
#